data_AF-A0A0V7Z378-F1
#
_entry.id   AF-A0A0V7Z378-F1
#
_cell.length_a   1.000
_cell.length_b   1.000
_cell.length_c   1.000
_cell.angle_alpha   90.00
_cell.angle_beta   90.00
_cell.angle_gamma   90.00
#
_symmetry.space_group_name_H-M   'P 1'
#
loop_
_entity.id
_entity.type
_entity.pdbx_description
1 polymer ?
#
loop_
_entity_poly.entity_id
_entity_poly.type
_entity_poly.pdbx_seq_one_letter_code
_entity_poly.pdbx_strand_id
1 'polypeptide(L)'
;MCRHSTGRSCGIYPERPEACAQWHCLWRRIAALPDALRPDRSGVVFGLERRPPGAGASEGACIVGRALDGAQAFERWEAIEAFAMFVREGSLPVWKAYDRHATLMSPDP
;
A
#
# COMPACT_ATOMS: atom_id res chain seq x y z
N MET A 1 -11.96 26.43 3.93
CA MET A 1 -10.64 26.15 3.32
C MET A 1 -9.78 25.43 4.36
N CYS A 2 -9.06 24.37 3.98
CA CYS A 2 -8.19 23.62 4.91
C CYS A 2 -7.03 24.50 5.40
N ARG A 3 -6.66 24.43 6.69
CA ARG A 3 -5.58 25.24 7.31
C ARG A 3 -4.21 25.09 6.66
N HIS A 4 -4.01 24.02 5.91
CA HIS A 4 -2.75 23.71 5.24
C HIS A 4 -2.71 24.17 3.78
N SER A 5 -3.75 24.84 3.28
CA SER A 5 -3.77 25.31 1.89
C SER A 5 -2.88 26.56 1.73
N THR A 6 -1.93 26.51 0.80
CA THR A 6 -1.02 27.61 0.46
C THR A 6 -1.59 28.55 -0.61
N GLY A 7 -2.88 28.41 -0.94
CA GLY A 7 -3.51 29.09 -2.07
C GLY A 7 -3.19 28.50 -3.44
N ARG A 8 -2.14 27.67 -3.58
CA ARG A 8 -1.81 26.95 -4.82
C ARG A 8 -1.77 25.43 -4.65
N SER A 9 -1.47 24.94 -3.45
CA SER A 9 -1.37 23.51 -3.15
C SER A 9 -1.57 23.24 -1.65
N CYS A 10 -1.47 21.97 -1.25
CA CYS A 10 -1.41 21.60 0.16
C CYS A 10 0.03 21.72 0.67
N GLY A 11 0.25 22.46 1.75
CA GLY A 11 1.56 22.79 2.32
C GLY A 11 2.11 21.76 3.31
N ILE A 12 1.43 20.64 3.57
CA ILE A 12 1.88 19.64 4.56
C ILE A 12 3.01 18.74 4.08
N TYR A 13 3.28 18.69 2.77
CA TYR A 13 4.23 17.73 2.20
C TYR A 13 5.69 17.95 2.63
N PRO A 14 6.19 19.20 2.79
CA PRO A 14 7.53 19.44 3.33
C PRO A 14 7.69 19.04 4.81
N GLU A 15 6.61 19.10 5.60
CA GLU A 15 6.61 18.78 7.05
C GLU A 15 6.39 17.29 7.33
N ARG A 16 6.26 16.48 6.27
CA ARG A 16 5.92 15.06 6.41
C ARG A 16 7.14 14.32 7.00
N PRO A 17 6.94 13.40 7.98
CA PRO A 17 8.05 12.62 8.54
C PRO A 17 8.88 11.95 7.43
N GLU A 18 10.20 11.88 7.62
CA GLU A 18 11.15 11.38 6.61
C GLU A 18 10.73 10.02 6.04
N ALA A 19 10.28 9.10 6.92
CA ALA A 19 9.75 7.81 6.51
C ALA A 19 8.61 7.94 5.47
N CYS A 20 7.65 8.84 5.68
CA CYS A 20 6.55 9.06 4.73
C CYS A 20 6.96 9.87 3.48
N ALA A 21 8.10 10.56 3.51
CA ALA A 21 8.67 11.25 2.36
C ALA A 21 9.45 10.30 1.45
N GLN A 22 10.17 9.33 2.04
CA GLN A 22 11.00 8.36 1.33
C GLN A 22 10.22 7.11 0.90
N TRP A 23 9.15 6.75 1.62
CA TRP A 23 8.46 5.48 1.40
C TRP A 23 7.56 5.50 0.15
N HIS A 24 7.62 4.41 -0.61
CA HIS A 24 6.99 4.26 -1.93
C HIS A 24 5.51 3.89 -1.86
N CYS A 25 4.69 4.79 -1.31
CA CYS A 25 3.23 4.62 -1.33
C CYS A 25 2.71 4.55 -2.77
N LEU A 26 2.26 3.37 -3.21
CA LEU A 26 1.83 3.15 -4.59
C LEU A 26 0.66 4.04 -4.97
N TRP A 27 -0.30 4.27 -4.07
CA TRP A 27 -1.40 5.21 -4.28
C TRP A 27 -0.91 6.63 -4.65
N ARG A 28 0.18 7.12 -4.05
CA ARG A 28 0.76 8.42 -4.41
C ARG A 28 1.55 8.41 -5.72
N ARG A 29 2.09 7.24 -6.13
CA ARG A 29 3.02 7.13 -7.27
C ARG A 29 2.31 6.74 -8.57
N ILE A 30 1.21 6.02 -8.49
CA ILE A 30 0.48 5.51 -9.65
C ILE A 30 -0.82 6.31 -9.76
N ALA A 31 -0.83 7.31 -10.66
CA ALA A 31 -1.96 8.22 -10.82
C ALA A 31 -3.27 7.52 -11.26
N ALA A 32 -3.17 6.33 -11.85
CA ALA A 32 -4.32 5.53 -12.26
C ALA A 32 -5.02 4.78 -11.11
N LEU A 33 -4.43 4.76 -9.90
CA LEU A 33 -5.05 4.09 -8.76
C LEU A 33 -6.27 4.86 -8.24
N PRO A 34 -7.38 4.18 -7.94
CA PRO A 34 -8.58 4.87 -7.48
C PRO A 34 -8.39 5.46 -6.07
N ASP A 35 -9.13 6.53 -5.75
CA ASP A 35 -9.06 7.19 -4.43
C ASP A 35 -9.42 6.24 -3.27
N ALA A 36 -10.15 5.16 -3.53
CA ALA A 36 -10.43 4.09 -2.57
C ALA A 36 -9.15 3.45 -1.98
N LEU A 37 -8.04 3.43 -2.72
CA LEU A 37 -6.75 2.89 -2.25
C LEU A 37 -5.99 3.84 -1.31
N ARG A 38 -6.52 5.05 -1.09
CA ARG A 38 -5.91 5.99 -0.16
C ARG A 38 -5.85 5.36 1.24
N PRO A 39 -4.69 5.37 1.94
CA PRO A 39 -4.52 4.68 3.21
C PRO A 39 -5.55 4.97 4.30
N ASP A 40 -6.02 6.22 4.41
CA ASP A 40 -7.06 6.60 5.38
C ASP A 40 -8.45 6.07 5.03
N ARG A 41 -8.68 5.63 3.79
CA ARG A 41 -9.94 5.00 3.34
C ARG A 41 -9.85 3.48 3.43
N SER A 42 -8.87 2.89 2.74
CA SER A 42 -8.68 1.43 2.70
C SER A 42 -8.20 0.83 4.03
N GLY A 43 -7.56 1.62 4.89
CA GLY A 43 -6.85 1.11 6.07
C GLY A 43 -5.57 0.35 5.72
N VAL A 44 -5.16 0.34 4.45
CA VAL A 44 -4.02 -0.43 3.93
C VAL A 44 -3.12 0.47 3.11
N VAL A 45 -1.81 0.34 3.34
CA VAL A 45 -0.79 1.04 2.57
C VAL A 45 -0.10 0.07 1.63
N PHE A 46 -0.17 0.34 0.33
CA PHE A 46 0.52 -0.46 -0.68
C PHE A 46 1.88 0.12 -1.01
N GLY A 47 2.92 -0.73 -1.00
CA GLY A 47 4.29 -0.38 -1.33
C GLY A 47 4.93 -1.39 -2.29
N LEU A 48 5.91 -0.93 -3.07
CA LEU A 48 6.82 -1.80 -3.81
C LEU A 48 8.03 -2.10 -2.93
N GLU A 49 8.30 -3.36 -2.65
CA GLU A 49 9.41 -3.81 -1.83
C GLU A 49 10.36 -4.70 -2.65
N ARG A 50 11.66 -4.57 -2.43
CA ARG A 50 12.69 -5.34 -3.16
C ARG A 50 12.81 -6.79 -2.69
N ARG A 51 12.21 -7.11 -1.55
CA ARG A 51 12.23 -8.43 -0.93
C ARG A 51 10.88 -8.68 -0.26
N PRO A 52 10.33 -9.90 -0.34
CA PRO A 52 9.10 -10.25 0.35
C PRO A 52 9.23 -10.13 1.88
N PRO A 53 8.12 -9.83 2.57
CA PRO A 53 8.07 -9.73 4.03
C PRO A 53 7.99 -11.08 4.75
N GLY A 54 7.70 -12.18 4.03
CA GLY A 54 7.60 -13.53 4.57
C GLY A 54 8.93 -14.27 4.58
N ALA A 55 9.19 -15.05 5.63
CA ALA A 55 10.36 -15.93 5.70
C ALA A 55 10.26 -17.04 4.64
N GLY A 56 11.36 -17.32 3.93
CA GLY A 56 11.44 -18.39 2.93
C GLY A 56 10.83 -18.07 1.56
N ALA A 57 10.37 -16.84 1.33
CA ALA A 57 9.89 -16.42 0.03
C ALA A 57 11.03 -16.10 -0.94
N SER A 58 10.82 -16.41 -2.23
CA SER A 58 11.78 -16.17 -3.31
C SER A 58 12.21 -14.70 -3.36
N GLU A 59 13.51 -14.46 -3.53
CA GLU A 59 14.03 -13.10 -3.70
C GLU A 59 13.41 -12.44 -4.94
N GLY A 60 13.00 -11.19 -4.82
CA GLY A 60 12.37 -10.48 -5.93
C GLY A 60 11.54 -9.27 -5.48
N ALA A 61 11.28 -8.38 -6.44
CA ALA A 61 10.37 -7.27 -6.22
C ALA A 61 8.95 -7.80 -5.99
N CYS A 62 8.23 -7.19 -5.06
CA CYS A 62 6.87 -7.57 -4.73
C CYS A 62 6.03 -6.36 -4.31
N ILE A 63 4.72 -6.49 -4.43
CA ILE A 63 3.77 -5.52 -3.90
C ILE A 63 3.35 -5.99 -2.51
N VAL A 64 3.46 -5.11 -1.51
CA VAL A 64 3.06 -5.39 -0.14
C VAL A 64 1.97 -4.43 0.29
N GLY A 65 0.79 -4.95 0.61
CA GLY A 65 -0.27 -4.21 1.27
C GLY A 65 -0.16 -4.39 2.78
N ARG A 66 0.24 -3.34 3.48
CA ARG A 66 0.42 -3.31 4.94
C ARG A 66 -0.81 -2.71 5.61
N ALA A 67 -1.46 -3.47 6.49
CA ALA A 67 -2.56 -2.96 7.29
C ALA A 67 -2.08 -1.95 8.34
N LEU A 68 -2.81 -0.85 8.50
CA LEU A 68 -2.50 0.19 9.47
C LEU A 68 -2.97 -0.14 10.89
N ASP A 69 -4.07 -0.89 11.01
CA ASP A 69 -4.74 -1.18 12.28
C ASP A 69 -5.25 -2.62 12.31
N GLY A 70 -4.31 -3.56 12.15
CA GLY A 70 -4.59 -5.00 12.21
C GLY A 70 -5.26 -5.60 10.96
N ALA A 71 -5.43 -6.92 10.96
CA ALA A 71 -5.89 -7.68 9.80
C ALA A 71 -7.30 -7.30 9.29
N GLN A 72 -8.15 -6.75 10.17
CA GLN A 72 -9.49 -6.27 9.85
C GLN A 72 -9.53 -5.24 8.72
N ALA A 73 -8.44 -4.50 8.49
CA ALA A 73 -8.34 -3.58 7.35
C ALA A 73 -8.49 -4.31 5.99
N PHE A 74 -8.13 -5.60 5.92
CA PHE A 74 -8.24 -6.40 4.71
C PHE A 74 -9.67 -6.84 4.37
N GLU A 75 -10.62 -6.66 5.29
CA GLU A 75 -12.03 -7.00 5.10
C GLU A 75 -12.83 -5.84 4.49
N ARG A 76 -12.26 -4.63 4.49
CA ARG A 76 -12.88 -3.46 3.85
C ARG A 76 -12.95 -3.68 2.35
N TRP A 77 -14.10 -3.37 1.76
CA TRP A 77 -14.31 -3.56 0.32
C TRP A 77 -13.26 -2.81 -0.51
N GLU A 78 -12.85 -1.61 -0.09
CA GLU A 78 -11.80 -0.85 -0.77
C GLU A 78 -10.46 -1.59 -0.79
N ALA A 79 -10.11 -2.25 0.31
CA ALA A 79 -8.89 -3.04 0.40
C ALA A 79 -9.00 -4.30 -0.46
N ILE A 80 -10.12 -5.00 -0.41
CA ILE A 80 -10.38 -6.21 -1.21
C ILE A 80 -10.20 -5.92 -2.70
N GLU A 81 -10.85 -4.86 -3.21
CA GLU A 81 -10.76 -4.46 -4.61
C GLU A 81 -9.33 -4.04 -5.00
N ALA A 82 -8.64 -3.33 -4.10
CA ALA A 82 -7.25 -2.95 -4.31
C ALA A 82 -6.33 -4.17 -4.47
N PHE A 83 -6.44 -5.15 -3.58
CA PHE A 83 -5.68 -6.39 -3.67
C PHE A 83 -6.04 -7.17 -4.94
N ALA A 84 -7.33 -7.30 -5.24
CA ALA A 84 -7.80 -8.01 -6.43
C ALA A 84 -7.25 -7.38 -7.71
N MET A 85 -7.19 -6.05 -7.79
CA MET A 85 -6.60 -5.34 -8.93
C MET A 85 -5.11 -5.67 -9.11
N PHE A 86 -4.29 -5.62 -8.06
CA PHE A 86 -2.87 -5.97 -8.17
C PHE A 86 -2.64 -7.45 -8.50
N VAL A 87 -3.44 -8.34 -7.90
CA VAL A 87 -3.37 -9.78 -8.20
C VAL A 87 -3.77 -10.06 -9.66
N ARG A 88 -4.79 -9.38 -10.18
CA ARG A 88 -5.23 -9.51 -11.58
C ARG A 88 -4.25 -8.92 -12.59
N GLU A 89 -3.51 -7.89 -12.21
CA GLU A 89 -2.46 -7.30 -13.05
C GLU A 89 -1.29 -8.27 -13.22
N GLY A 90 -0.93 -9.00 -12.15
CA GLY A 90 -0.12 -10.22 -12.23
C GLY A 90 1.38 -10.02 -12.50
N SER A 91 1.89 -8.78 -12.56
CA SER A 91 3.31 -8.55 -12.83
C SER A 91 4.21 -8.84 -11.64
N LEU A 92 3.67 -8.78 -10.42
CA LEU A 92 4.43 -8.94 -9.18
C LEU A 92 3.66 -9.76 -8.15
N PRO A 93 4.35 -10.58 -7.32
CA PRO A 93 3.73 -11.22 -6.17
C PRO A 93 3.10 -10.18 -5.23
N VAL A 94 1.89 -10.46 -4.76
CA VAL A 94 1.13 -9.57 -3.88
C VAL A 94 1.01 -10.16 -2.48
N TRP A 95 1.48 -9.42 -1.48
CA TRP A 95 1.49 -9.82 -0.09
C TRP A 95 0.53 -8.98 0.74
N LYS A 96 -0.20 -9.64 1.64
CA LYS A 96 -0.85 -9.01 2.81
C LYS A 96 0.10 -9.07 3.99
N ALA A 97 0.29 -7.96 4.69
CA ALA A 97 1.13 -7.92 5.88
C ALA A 97 0.48 -7.11 7.01
N TYR A 98 0.53 -7.64 8.23
CA TYR A 98 0.07 -6.98 9.45
C TYR A 98 0.88 -7.49 10.63
N ASP A 99 1.25 -6.61 11.57
CA ASP A 99 2.15 -6.94 12.67
C ASP A 99 3.41 -7.71 12.20
N ARG A 100 3.55 -8.95 12.65
CA ARG A 100 4.62 -9.90 12.30
C ARG A 100 4.16 -11.00 11.32
N HIS A 101 2.95 -10.87 10.78
CA HIS A 101 2.36 -11.83 9.87
C HIS A 101 2.41 -11.30 8.44
N ALA A 102 2.77 -12.20 7.52
CA ALA A 102 2.75 -11.93 6.09
C ALA A 102 2.17 -13.15 5.38
N THR A 103 1.27 -12.91 4.43
CA THR A 103 0.61 -13.95 3.66
C THR A 103 0.63 -13.55 2.19
N LEU A 104 1.19 -14.42 1.35
CA LEU A 104 1.12 -14.28 -0.09
C LEU A 104 -0.33 -14.51 -0.53
N MET A 105 -0.88 -13.64 -1.37
CA MET A 105 -2.26 -13.75 -1.85
C MET A 105 -2.46 -14.79 -2.97
N SER A 106 -1.37 -15.44 -3.37
CA SER A 106 -1.25 -16.47 -4.39
C SER A 106 -1.66 -16.07 -5.82
N PRO A 107 -1.06 -16.73 -6.83
CA PRO A 107 -0.11 -17.84 -6.68
C PRO A 107 1.35 -17.43 -6.99
N ASP A 108 2.29 -18.04 -6.27
CA ASP A 108 3.54 -18.43 -6.93
C ASP A 108 3.23 -19.71 -7.76
N PRO A 109 3.97 -19.99 -8.86
CA PRO A 109 3.67 -21.05 -9.84
C PRO A 109 3.48 -22.47 -9.29
#